data_AF-X0W9M8-F1
#
_entry.id   AF-X0W9M8-F1
#
_cell.length_a   1.000
_cell.length_b   1.000
_cell.length_c   1.000
_cell.angle_alpha   90.00
_cell.angle_beta   90.00
_cell.angle_gamma   90.00
#
_symmetry.space_group_name_H-M   'P 1'
#
loop_
_entity.id
_entity.type
_entity.pdbx_description
1 polymer ?
#
loop_
_entity_poly.entity_id
_entity_poly.type
_entity_poly.pdbx_seq_one_letter_code
_entity_poly.pdbx_strand_id
1 'polypeptide(L)'
;MIQGILTFKFNINQNETTGEINPEFSPIQLVFSNKKFAENDFSGLIMENDIFANFYQHTVGIFGMKYGFSNYYTGHLKDTPYQVSSYFKQLADGTQYLTISLFELDDELELFEDLIKDMGKRLDIIYEKLTKASNTRQLDLISNVNVRLKNELKYTIFQIERLSQLDKLQKVSLIYNSDERLKVLEALREKPLAKS
;
A
#
# COMPACT_ATOMS: atom_id res chain seq x y z
N MET A 1 9.72 10.34 -5.80
CA MET A 1 10.21 9.75 -4.54
C MET A 1 9.02 9.38 -3.65
N ILE A 2 9.13 8.34 -2.81
CA ILE A 2 8.09 7.99 -1.84
C ILE A 2 7.84 9.15 -0.85
N GLN A 3 6.57 9.47 -0.61
CA GLN A 3 6.15 10.52 0.32
C GLN A 3 5.80 9.98 1.70
N GLY A 4 5.23 8.78 1.74
CA GLY A 4 4.86 8.10 2.97
C GLY A 4 4.09 6.82 2.71
N ILE A 5 3.90 6.05 3.78
CA ILE A 5 3.03 4.87 3.82
C ILE A 5 2.02 5.07 4.94
N LEU A 6 0.74 5.06 4.59
CA LEU A 6 -0.37 5.37 5.48
C LEU A 6 -1.27 4.14 5.63
N THR A 7 -1.68 3.84 6.85
CA THR A 7 -2.52 2.67 7.15
C THR A 7 -3.80 3.09 7.86
N PHE A 8 -4.90 2.51 7.40
CA PHE A 8 -6.24 2.84 7.84
C PHE A 8 -7.01 1.57 8.21
N LYS A 9 -7.90 1.70 9.20
CA LYS A 9 -8.94 0.71 9.50
C LYS A 9 -10.24 1.22 8.91
N PHE A 10 -10.95 0.36 8.19
CA PHE A 10 -12.32 0.67 7.79
C PHE A 10 -13.29 0.37 8.92
N ASN A 11 -14.16 1.32 9.22
CA ASN A 11 -15.21 1.21 10.21
C ASN A 11 -16.56 1.55 9.56
N ILE A 12 -17.57 0.74 9.85
CA ILE A 12 -18.95 1.01 9.45
C ILE A 12 -19.64 1.60 10.67
N ASN A 13 -19.74 2.94 10.73
CA ASN A 13 -20.46 3.60 11.82
C ASN A 13 -21.94 3.67 11.45
N GLN A 14 -22.79 2.99 12.21
CA GLN A 14 -24.24 3.11 12.04
C GLN A 14 -24.78 4.07 13.10
N ASN A 15 -25.52 5.09 12.66
CA ASN A 15 -26.24 5.97 13.56
C ASN A 15 -27.39 5.18 14.21
N GLU A 16 -27.35 5.04 15.54
CA GLU A 16 -28.32 4.25 16.30
C GLU A 16 -29.76 4.79 16.21
N THR A 17 -29.91 6.09 15.94
CA THR A 17 -31.22 6.78 15.92
C THR A 17 -31.82 6.84 14.52
N THR A 18 -31.00 7.09 13.49
CA THR A 18 -31.48 7.21 12.10
C THR A 18 -31.31 5.93 11.28
N GLY A 19 -30.48 4.99 11.74
CA GLY A 19 -30.10 3.80 11.01
C GLY A 19 -29.13 4.07 9.86
N GLU A 20 -28.75 5.34 9.62
CA GLU A 20 -27.83 5.74 8.55
C GLU A 20 -26.44 5.15 8.76
N ILE A 21 -25.85 4.66 7.67
CA ILE A 21 -24.51 4.10 7.67
C ILE A 21 -23.54 5.15 7.15
N ASN A 22 -22.60 5.56 8.00
CA ASN A 22 -21.47 6.42 7.65
C ASN A 22 -20.18 5.59 7.72
N PRO A 23 -19.69 5.09 6.58
CA PRO A 23 -18.40 4.43 6.54
C PRO A 23 -17.28 5.45 6.82
N GLU A 24 -16.23 5.03 7.53
CA GLU A 24 -15.10 5.87 7.88
C GLU A 24 -13.80 5.08 7.77
N PHE A 25 -12.71 5.75 7.34
CA PHE A 25 -11.36 5.23 7.46
C PHE A 25 -10.63 5.92 8.60
N SER A 26 -10.48 5.23 9.72
CA SER A 26 -9.73 5.76 10.85
C SER A 26 -8.23 5.44 10.70
N PRO A 27 -7.33 6.43 10.78
CA PRO A 27 -5.90 6.21 10.66
C PRO A 27 -5.38 5.36 11.83
N ILE A 28 -4.54 4.36 11.53
CA ILE A 28 -3.89 3.49 12.53
C ILE A 28 -2.44 3.91 12.70
N GLN A 29 -1.72 4.00 11.59
CA GLN A 29 -0.32 4.38 11.56
C GLN A 29 -0.01 5.13 10.28
N LEU A 30 0.51 6.33 10.43
CA LEU A 30 0.95 7.20 9.35
C LEU A 30 2.47 7.35 9.47
N VAL A 31 3.21 7.06 8.40
CA VAL A 31 4.67 7.24 8.37
C VAL A 31 5.04 8.01 7.13
N PHE A 32 5.63 9.17 7.32
CA PHE A 32 6.02 10.08 6.25
C PHE A 32 7.54 10.02 6.03
N SER A 33 7.95 10.03 4.77
CA SER A 33 9.34 10.31 4.36
C SER A 33 9.56 11.83 4.25
N ASN A 34 8.57 12.53 3.68
CA ASN A 34 8.64 13.97 3.49
C ASN A 34 8.26 14.73 4.76
N LYS A 35 9.16 15.60 5.23
CA LYS A 35 8.97 16.42 6.45
C LYS A 35 7.85 17.47 6.34
N LYS A 36 7.31 17.70 5.14
CA LYS A 36 6.17 18.60 4.92
C LYS A 36 4.85 18.06 5.48
N PHE A 37 4.75 16.74 5.69
CA PHE A 37 3.53 16.11 6.16
C PHE A 37 3.69 15.61 7.60
N ALA A 38 2.59 15.66 8.35
CA ALA A 38 2.52 15.21 9.72
C ALA A 38 1.18 14.51 10.00
N GLU A 39 1.08 13.79 11.12
CA GLU A 39 -0.13 13.03 11.48
C GLU A 39 -1.38 13.90 11.58
N ASN A 40 -1.22 15.17 11.93
CA ASN A 40 -2.29 16.16 12.03
C ASN A 40 -2.49 17.01 10.78
N ASP A 41 -1.60 16.90 9.78
CA ASP A 41 -1.67 17.66 8.53
C ASP A 41 -1.01 16.89 7.38
N PHE A 42 -1.82 16.05 6.73
CA PHE A 42 -1.43 15.28 5.54
C PHE A 42 -2.46 15.42 4.40
N SER A 43 -3.35 16.41 4.49
CA SER A 43 -4.44 16.64 3.52
C SER A 43 -3.92 16.92 2.11
N GLY A 44 -2.75 17.56 2.00
CA GLY A 44 -2.07 17.78 0.72
C GLY A 44 -1.42 16.52 0.13
N LEU A 45 -1.33 15.43 0.88
CA LEU A 45 -0.78 14.15 0.45
C LEU A 45 -1.87 13.16 0.00
N ILE A 46 -2.97 13.08 0.74
CA ILE A 46 -4.12 12.26 0.39
C ILE A 46 -5.39 12.85 0.98
N MET A 47 -6.47 12.85 0.21
CA MET A 47 -7.79 13.28 0.67
C MET A 47 -8.69 12.09 1.01
N GLU A 48 -9.77 12.32 1.75
CA GLU A 48 -10.72 11.26 2.12
C GLU A 48 -11.27 10.51 0.90
N ASN A 49 -11.67 11.25 -0.14
CA ASN A 49 -12.15 10.67 -1.40
C ASN A 49 -11.09 9.78 -2.08
N ASP A 50 -9.81 10.13 -2.00
CA ASP A 50 -8.72 9.33 -2.54
C ASP A 50 -8.60 7.98 -1.80
N ILE A 51 -8.81 7.98 -0.47
CA ILE A 51 -8.80 6.77 0.36
C ILE A 51 -9.97 5.86 -0.04
N PHE A 52 -11.18 6.41 -0.15
CA PHE A 52 -12.36 5.66 -0.59
C PHE A 52 -12.21 5.14 -2.02
N ALA A 53 -11.70 5.96 -2.94
CA ALA A 53 -11.46 5.55 -4.32
C ALA A 53 -10.50 4.35 -4.37
N ASN A 54 -9.38 4.40 -3.63
CA ASN A 54 -8.47 3.26 -3.51
C ASN A 54 -9.16 2.03 -2.96
N PHE A 55 -9.90 2.15 -1.86
CA PHE A 55 -10.65 1.05 -1.29
C PHE A 55 -11.63 0.40 -2.28
N TYR A 56 -12.33 1.20 -3.07
CA TYR A 56 -13.25 0.66 -4.09
C TYR A 56 -12.50 -0.08 -5.19
N GLN A 57 -11.33 0.38 -5.62
CA GLN A 57 -10.51 -0.37 -6.59
C GLN A 57 -10.13 -1.78 -6.08
N HIS A 58 -9.96 -1.94 -4.77
CA HIS A 58 -9.69 -3.25 -4.17
C HIS A 58 -10.91 -4.17 -4.07
N THR A 59 -12.12 -3.61 -4.01
CA THR A 59 -13.35 -4.34 -3.66
C THR A 59 -14.34 -4.47 -4.81
N VAL A 60 -14.18 -3.68 -5.90
CA VAL A 60 -15.02 -3.78 -7.09
C VAL A 60 -14.94 -5.18 -7.69
N GLY A 61 -16.10 -5.74 -8.03
CA GLY A 61 -16.22 -7.09 -8.60
C GLY A 61 -16.14 -8.22 -7.56
N ILE A 62 -15.92 -7.89 -6.29
CA ILE A 62 -15.85 -8.86 -5.20
C ILE A 62 -17.20 -8.91 -4.48
N PHE A 63 -17.97 -9.98 -4.74
CA PHE A 63 -19.32 -10.16 -4.19
C PHE A 63 -19.38 -11.29 -3.16
N GLY A 64 -20.10 -11.08 -2.06
CA GLY A 64 -20.54 -12.17 -1.15
C GLY A 64 -19.43 -12.91 -0.41
N MET A 65 -18.33 -12.25 -0.06
CA MET A 65 -17.21 -12.94 0.59
C MET A 65 -17.53 -13.37 2.02
N LYS A 66 -17.35 -14.67 2.25
CA LYS A 66 -17.40 -15.31 3.57
C LYS A 66 -16.03 -15.50 4.22
N TYR A 67 -14.94 -15.17 3.53
CA TYR A 67 -13.56 -15.47 3.94
C TYR A 67 -12.66 -14.23 3.88
N GLY A 68 -11.54 -14.28 4.60
CA GLY A 68 -10.51 -13.26 4.50
C GLY A 68 -9.78 -13.31 3.15
N PHE A 69 -9.42 -12.15 2.63
CA PHE A 69 -8.71 -12.01 1.36
C PHE A 69 -7.82 -10.77 1.40
N SER A 70 -6.85 -10.71 0.50
CA SER A 70 -6.03 -9.52 0.29
C SER A 70 -5.98 -9.17 -1.19
N ASN A 71 -5.72 -7.90 -1.48
CA ASN A 71 -5.61 -7.40 -2.85
C ASN A 71 -4.54 -6.31 -2.94
N TYR A 72 -4.02 -6.09 -4.15
CA TYR A 72 -3.05 -5.06 -4.48
C TYR A 72 -3.60 -4.19 -5.61
N TYR A 73 -3.37 -2.89 -5.50
CA TYR A 73 -3.79 -1.93 -6.51
C TYR A 73 -2.73 -0.86 -6.67
N THR A 74 -2.42 -0.55 -7.93
CA THR A 74 -1.52 0.54 -8.32
C THR A 74 -2.28 1.49 -9.22
N GLY A 75 -2.14 2.80 -8.99
CA GLY A 75 -2.81 3.80 -9.79
C GLY A 75 -2.48 5.22 -9.37
N HIS A 76 -3.29 6.16 -9.83
CA HIS A 76 -3.13 7.59 -9.54
C HIS A 76 -4.21 8.06 -8.57
N LEU A 77 -3.85 8.97 -7.68
CA LEU A 77 -4.83 9.69 -6.89
C LEU A 77 -5.58 10.69 -7.77
N LYS A 78 -6.83 10.92 -7.41
CA LYS A 78 -7.73 11.78 -8.18
C LYS A 78 -7.59 13.23 -7.74
N ASP A 79 -7.53 13.44 -6.43
CA ASP A 79 -7.60 14.78 -5.85
C ASP A 79 -6.20 15.36 -5.56
N THR A 80 -5.17 14.51 -5.52
CA THR A 80 -3.78 14.90 -5.26
C THR A 80 -2.82 14.37 -6.35
N PRO A 81 -1.69 15.05 -6.62
CA PRO A 81 -0.80 14.73 -7.73
C PRO A 81 0.18 13.59 -7.37
N TYR A 82 -0.31 12.52 -6.78
CA TYR A 82 0.50 11.38 -6.38
C TYR A 82 0.02 10.10 -7.05
N GLN A 83 0.96 9.21 -7.32
CA GLN A 83 0.65 7.82 -7.64
C GLN A 83 0.76 6.96 -6.38
N VAL A 84 0.04 5.86 -6.38
CA VAL A 84 -0.08 4.99 -5.22
C VAL A 84 0.11 3.54 -5.58
N SER A 85 0.69 2.82 -4.65
CA SER A 85 0.59 1.36 -4.58
C SER A 85 0.00 1.02 -3.23
N SER A 86 -1.11 0.30 -3.24
CA SER A 86 -1.91 0.04 -2.05
C SER A 86 -2.12 -1.45 -1.85
N TYR A 87 -2.21 -1.83 -0.59
CA TYR A 87 -2.45 -3.19 -0.13
C TYR A 87 -3.69 -3.19 0.75
N PHE A 88 -4.63 -4.06 0.40
CA PHE A 88 -5.87 -4.24 1.13
C PHE A 88 -5.90 -5.61 1.79
N LYS A 89 -6.43 -5.67 3.02
CA LYS A 89 -6.68 -6.92 3.74
C LYS A 89 -8.04 -6.90 4.42
N GLN A 90 -8.86 -7.90 4.12
CA GLN A 90 -10.00 -8.28 4.95
C GLN A 90 -9.66 -9.57 5.72
N LEU A 91 -9.91 -9.56 7.01
CA LEU A 91 -9.79 -10.74 7.87
C LEU A 91 -11.08 -11.57 7.87
N ALA A 92 -11.00 -12.79 8.39
CA ALA A 92 -12.13 -13.71 8.45
C ALA A 92 -13.30 -13.19 9.32
N ASP A 93 -13.02 -12.30 10.27
CA ASP A 93 -14.05 -11.64 11.09
C ASP A 93 -14.67 -10.40 10.43
N GLY A 94 -14.28 -10.11 9.18
CA GLY A 94 -14.76 -8.95 8.43
C GLY A 94 -14.00 -7.66 8.70
N THR A 95 -13.00 -7.65 9.60
CA THR A 95 -12.16 -6.47 9.81
C THR A 95 -11.37 -6.15 8.56
N GLN A 96 -11.39 -4.88 8.13
CA GLN A 96 -10.78 -4.42 6.89
C GLN A 96 -9.69 -3.37 7.16
N TYR A 97 -8.55 -3.54 6.50
CA TYR A 97 -7.37 -2.69 6.58
C TYR A 97 -6.94 -2.26 5.18
N LEU A 98 -6.53 -0.99 5.07
CA LEU A 98 -6.00 -0.42 3.84
C LEU A 98 -4.65 0.24 4.12
N THR A 99 -3.62 -0.18 3.39
CA THR A 99 -2.31 0.45 3.36
C THR A 99 -2.11 1.14 2.02
N ILE A 100 -1.69 2.40 2.03
CA ILE A 100 -1.44 3.18 0.83
C ILE A 100 0.00 3.72 0.90
N SER A 101 0.84 3.28 -0.03
CA SER A 101 2.16 3.84 -0.27
C SER A 101 2.04 4.91 -1.35
N LEU A 102 2.47 6.14 -1.04
CA LEU A 102 2.33 7.31 -1.92
C LEU A 102 3.67 7.74 -2.53
N PHE A 103 3.69 8.02 -3.82
CA PHE A 103 4.89 8.35 -4.58
C PHE A 103 4.65 9.55 -5.50
N GLU A 104 5.71 10.30 -5.81
CA GLU A 104 5.67 11.31 -6.88
C GLU A 104 5.35 10.65 -8.24
N LEU A 105 4.72 11.38 -9.15
CA LEU A 105 4.27 10.88 -10.47
C LEU A 105 5.40 10.31 -11.34
N ASP A 106 6.62 10.85 -11.23
CA ASP A 106 7.75 10.46 -12.09
C ASP A 106 8.48 9.20 -11.59
N ASP A 107 8.02 8.55 -10.51
CA ASP A 107 8.65 7.33 -10.00
C ASP A 107 8.23 6.08 -10.80
N GLU A 108 9.18 5.17 -11.01
CA GLU A 108 8.94 3.86 -11.61
C GLU A 108 8.44 2.88 -10.53
N LEU A 109 7.13 2.82 -10.28
CA LEU A 109 6.55 1.96 -9.23
C LEU A 109 6.88 0.47 -9.39
N GLU A 110 7.09 0.01 -10.62
CA GLU A 110 7.47 -1.37 -10.93
C GLU A 110 8.73 -1.81 -10.18
N LEU A 111 9.68 -0.89 -9.94
CA LEU A 111 10.91 -1.16 -9.18
C LEU A 111 10.65 -1.55 -7.72
N PHE A 112 9.50 -1.16 -7.18
CA PHE A 112 9.18 -1.31 -5.76
C PHE A 112 8.10 -2.38 -5.53
N GLU A 113 7.57 -3.00 -6.58
CA GLU A 113 6.44 -3.94 -6.49
C GLU A 113 6.73 -5.09 -5.53
N ASP A 114 7.90 -5.72 -5.64
CA ASP A 114 8.29 -6.83 -4.77
C ASP A 114 8.44 -6.40 -3.31
N LEU A 115 9.01 -5.21 -3.06
CA LEU A 115 9.11 -4.66 -1.70
C LEU A 115 7.73 -4.42 -1.09
N ILE A 116 6.79 -3.90 -1.87
CA ILE A 116 5.43 -3.61 -1.41
C ILE A 116 4.63 -4.90 -1.18
N LYS A 117 4.80 -5.91 -2.04
CA LYS A 117 4.20 -7.24 -1.84
C LYS A 117 4.76 -7.93 -0.59
N ASP A 118 6.06 -7.83 -0.36
CA ASP A 118 6.69 -8.41 0.82
C ASP A 118 6.29 -7.67 2.10
N MET A 119 6.14 -6.34 2.04
CA MET A 119 5.52 -5.57 3.12
C MET A 119 4.09 -6.08 3.38
N GLY A 120 3.26 -6.24 2.34
CA GLY A 120 1.90 -6.78 2.45
C GLY A 120 1.83 -8.13 3.18
N LYS A 121 2.71 -9.07 2.84
CA LYS A 121 2.81 -10.37 3.56
C LYS A 121 3.17 -10.22 5.04
N ARG A 122 4.00 -9.25 5.39
CA ARG A 122 4.34 -8.97 6.81
C ARG A 122 3.20 -8.27 7.52
N LEU A 123 2.47 -7.39 6.81
CA LEU A 123 1.27 -6.72 7.30
C LEU A 123 0.13 -7.70 7.60
N ASP A 124 -0.04 -8.77 6.83
CA ASP A 124 -1.00 -9.85 7.12
C ASP A 124 -0.89 -10.31 8.59
N ILE A 125 0.33 -10.66 9.01
CA ILE A 125 0.61 -11.15 10.36
C ILE A 125 0.37 -10.05 11.41
N ILE A 126 0.72 -8.81 11.09
CA ILE A 126 0.53 -7.66 11.98
C ILE A 126 -0.96 -7.39 12.19
N TYR A 127 -1.76 -7.37 11.13
CA TYR A 127 -3.20 -7.10 11.18
C TYR A 127 -3.98 -8.19 11.90
N GLU A 128 -3.63 -9.46 11.70
CA GLU A 128 -4.22 -10.54 12.47
C GLU A 128 -3.96 -10.38 13.98
N LYS A 129 -2.73 -10.04 14.36
CA LYS A 129 -2.36 -9.81 15.77
C LYS A 129 -3.05 -8.58 16.34
N LEU A 130 -3.11 -7.49 15.56
CA LEU A 130 -3.76 -6.24 15.97
C LEU A 130 -5.25 -6.46 16.23
N THR A 131 -5.93 -7.19 15.33
CA THR A 131 -7.36 -7.49 15.45
C THR A 131 -7.63 -8.39 16.65
N LYS A 132 -6.84 -9.47 16.82
CA LYS A 132 -6.94 -10.34 17.99
C LYS A 132 -6.74 -9.57 19.30
N ALA A 133 -5.73 -8.70 19.37
CA ALA A 133 -5.44 -7.89 20.55
C ALA A 133 -6.55 -6.86 20.84
N SER A 134 -7.13 -6.26 19.78
CA SER A 134 -8.24 -5.31 19.88
C SER A 134 -9.50 -5.98 20.40
N ASN A 135 -9.84 -7.16 19.87
CA ASN A 135 -11.01 -7.93 20.26
C ASN A 135 -10.91 -8.42 21.72
N THR A 136 -9.70 -8.75 22.19
CA THR A 136 -9.44 -9.14 23.58
C THR A 136 -9.12 -7.97 24.50
N ARG A 137 -9.15 -6.72 24.00
CA ARG A 137 -8.87 -5.48 24.73
C ARG A 137 -7.51 -5.47 25.45
N GLN A 138 -6.50 -6.11 24.87
CA GLN A 138 -5.15 -6.20 25.42
C GLN A 138 -4.32 -4.97 25.02
N LEU A 139 -4.44 -3.88 25.78
CA LEU A 139 -3.81 -2.58 25.47
C LEU A 139 -2.29 -2.66 25.26
N ASP A 140 -1.57 -3.41 26.11
CA ASP A 140 -0.11 -3.58 25.98
C ASP A 140 0.25 -4.30 24.67
N LEU A 141 -0.53 -5.30 24.29
CA LEU A 141 -0.32 -6.03 23.04
C LEU A 141 -0.62 -5.13 21.84
N ILE A 142 -1.68 -4.32 21.89
CA ILE A 142 -2.00 -3.34 20.86
C ILE A 142 -0.84 -2.37 20.67
N SER A 143 -0.31 -1.80 21.76
CA SER A 143 0.84 -0.89 21.73
C SER A 143 2.06 -1.56 21.07
N ASN A 144 2.40 -2.78 21.48
CA ASN A 144 3.51 -3.55 20.91
C ASN A 144 3.32 -3.84 19.42
N VAL A 145 2.10 -4.17 19.00
CA VAL A 145 1.78 -4.44 17.59
C VAL A 145 1.84 -3.15 16.76
N ASN A 146 1.38 -2.02 17.29
CA ASN A 146 1.51 -0.72 16.64
C ASN A 146 2.97 -0.29 16.44
N VAL A 147 3.84 -0.54 17.43
CA VAL A 147 5.29 -0.33 17.27
C VAL A 147 5.86 -1.18 16.13
N ARG A 148 5.46 -2.45 16.05
CA ARG A 148 5.88 -3.33 14.94
C ARG A 148 5.38 -2.86 13.60
N LEU A 149 4.12 -2.44 13.51
CA LEU A 149 3.53 -1.84 12.31
C LEU A 149 4.36 -0.63 11.87
N LYS A 150 4.60 0.33 12.77
CA LYS A 150 5.41 1.53 12.49
C LYS A 150 6.81 1.20 11.96
N ASN A 151 7.47 0.22 12.57
CA ASN A 151 8.81 -0.20 12.16
C ASN A 151 8.81 -0.85 10.77
N GLU A 152 7.80 -1.65 10.46
CA GLU A 152 7.63 -2.27 9.13
C GLU A 152 7.46 -1.20 8.04
N LEU A 153 6.62 -0.19 8.28
CA LEU A 153 6.41 0.91 7.33
C LEU A 153 7.70 1.72 7.15
N LYS A 154 8.40 2.05 8.24
CA LYS A 154 9.70 2.75 8.19
C LYS A 154 10.76 1.95 7.42
N TYR A 155 10.84 0.65 7.67
CA TYR A 155 11.78 -0.23 6.98
C TYR A 155 11.51 -0.24 5.48
N THR A 156 10.25 -0.35 5.08
CA THR A 156 9.86 -0.36 3.66
C THR A 156 10.18 0.97 2.98
N ILE A 157 9.85 2.11 3.62
CA ILE A 157 10.24 3.44 3.12
C ILE A 157 11.75 3.53 2.93
N PHE A 158 12.53 3.09 3.92
CA PHE A 158 13.99 3.10 3.84
C PHE A 158 14.52 2.25 2.67
N GLN A 159 13.96 1.06 2.43
CA GLN A 159 14.37 0.24 1.28
C GLN A 159 14.05 0.92 -0.06
N ILE A 160 12.87 1.53 -0.17
CA ILE A 160 12.44 2.26 -1.37
C ILE A 160 13.35 3.47 -1.62
N GLU A 161 13.67 4.25 -0.59
CA GLU A 161 14.59 5.39 -0.70
C GLU A 161 15.98 4.93 -1.16
N ARG A 162 16.49 3.83 -0.59
CA ARG A 162 17.79 3.26 -0.99
C ARG A 162 17.79 2.81 -2.44
N LEU A 163 16.74 2.14 -2.92
CA LEU A 163 16.61 1.73 -4.32
C LEU A 163 16.45 2.95 -5.26
N SER A 164 15.76 3.99 -4.80
CA SER A 164 15.56 5.23 -5.56
C SER A 164 16.88 5.98 -5.82
N GLN A 165 17.88 5.79 -4.96
CA GLN A 165 19.21 6.40 -5.09
C GLN A 165 20.17 5.65 -6.02
N LEU A 166 19.76 4.50 -6.57
CA LEU A 166 20.57 3.76 -7.52
C LEU A 166 20.80 4.53 -8.82
N ASP A 167 21.94 4.30 -9.46
CA ASP A 167 22.24 4.91 -10.76
C ASP A 167 21.33 4.31 -11.86
N LYS A 168 21.28 4.99 -13.02
CA LYS A 168 20.39 4.59 -14.12
C LYS A 168 20.70 3.18 -14.63
N LEU A 169 21.96 2.75 -14.63
CA LEU A 169 22.35 1.41 -15.10
C LEU A 169 21.95 0.33 -14.09
N GLN A 170 22.07 0.62 -12.79
CA GLN A 170 21.64 -0.24 -11.69
C GLN A 170 20.12 -0.39 -11.65
N LYS A 171 19.37 0.70 -11.84
CA LYS A 171 17.90 0.66 -11.95
C LYS A 171 17.45 -0.17 -13.14
N VAL A 172 18.04 0.06 -14.32
CA VAL A 172 17.83 -0.76 -15.52
C VAL A 172 18.13 -2.23 -15.19
N SER A 173 19.30 -2.55 -14.62
CA SER A 173 19.64 -3.92 -14.23
C SER A 173 18.58 -4.58 -13.33
N LEU A 174 17.99 -3.84 -12.39
CA LEU A 174 16.91 -4.34 -11.54
C LEU A 174 15.60 -4.58 -12.30
N ILE A 175 15.19 -3.69 -13.20
CA ILE A 175 13.98 -3.85 -14.04
C ILE A 175 14.15 -5.02 -15.02
N TYR A 176 15.37 -5.22 -15.54
CA TYR A 176 15.65 -6.14 -16.63
C TYR A 176 16.29 -7.48 -16.20
N ASN A 177 16.39 -7.77 -14.90
CA ASN A 177 17.03 -8.99 -14.36
C ASN A 177 16.18 -10.28 -14.45
N SER A 178 15.11 -10.30 -15.24
CA SER A 178 14.40 -11.54 -15.57
C SER A 178 15.15 -12.28 -16.68
N ASP A 179 15.60 -13.50 -16.42
CA ASP A 179 16.26 -14.40 -17.40
C ASP A 179 15.43 -14.55 -18.70
N GLU A 180 14.11 -14.45 -18.60
CA GLU A 180 13.18 -14.53 -19.73
C GLU A 180 13.26 -13.29 -20.62
N ARG A 181 13.57 -12.11 -20.07
CA ARG A 181 13.72 -10.86 -20.84
C ARG A 181 15.14 -10.64 -21.38
N LEU A 182 16.18 -11.16 -20.72
CA LEU A 182 17.52 -11.24 -21.34
C LEU A 182 17.47 -12.06 -22.62
N LYS A 183 16.72 -13.18 -22.63
CA LYS A 183 16.46 -13.97 -23.84
C LYS A 183 15.66 -13.21 -24.91
N VAL A 184 14.71 -12.35 -24.51
CA VAL A 184 13.99 -11.49 -25.46
C VAL A 184 14.89 -10.40 -26.02
N LEU A 185 15.76 -9.79 -25.21
CA LEU A 185 16.75 -8.81 -25.67
C LEU A 185 17.82 -9.45 -26.56
N GLU A 186 18.25 -10.68 -26.27
CA GLU A 186 19.11 -11.49 -27.14
C GLU A 186 18.40 -11.83 -28.47
N ALA A 187 17.14 -12.25 -28.43
CA ALA A 187 16.35 -12.52 -29.64
C ALA A 187 16.14 -11.27 -30.50
N LEU A 188 15.94 -10.09 -29.88
CA LEU A 188 15.86 -8.80 -30.56
C LEU A 188 17.22 -8.29 -31.06
N ARG A 189 18.33 -8.75 -30.46
CA ARG A 189 19.71 -8.44 -30.88
C ARG A 189 20.19 -9.36 -31.99
N GLU A 190 19.71 -10.60 -32.04
CA GLU A 190 20.00 -11.57 -33.11
C GLU A 190 19.18 -11.35 -34.38
N LYS A 191 18.02 -10.68 -34.29
CA LYS A 191 17.27 -10.22 -35.45
C LYS A 191 16.89 -8.75 -35.29
N PRO A 192 17.44 -7.83 -36.09
CA PRO A 192 16.79 -6.55 -36.26
C PRO A 192 15.42 -6.84 -36.86
N LEU A 193 14.34 -6.37 -36.24
CA LEU A 193 13.07 -6.20 -36.92
C LEU A 193 13.26 -5.12 -38.00
N ALA A 194 13.83 -5.51 -39.12
CA ALA A 194 13.85 -4.74 -40.35
C ALA A 194 12.66 -5.16 -41.22
N LYS A 195 11.58 -4.40 -41.01
CA LYS A 195 10.47 -4.02 -41.90
C LYS A 195 9.70 -5.09 -42.69
N SER A 196 8.38 -4.98 -42.56
CA SER A 196 7.52 -4.57 -43.68
C SER A 196 6.82 -3.27 -43.31
#